data_AF-A0AB38X6L0-F1
#
_entry.id   AF-A0AB38X6L0-F1
#
_cell.length_a   1.000
_cell.length_b   1.000
_cell.length_c   1.000
_cell.angle_alpha   90.00
_cell.angle_beta   90.00
_cell.angle_gamma   90.00
#
_symmetry.space_group_name_H-M   'P 1'
#
loop_
_entity.id
_entity.type
_entity.pdbx_description
1 polymer ?
#
loop_
_entity_poly.entity_id
_entity_poly.type
_entity_poly.pdbx_seq_one_letter_code
_entity_poly.pdbx_strand_id
1 'polypeptide(L)'
;MMKKERFEAFTDAVIAIILTILVLELRLPEHNHSAQALIAILPQFAAYIMTFIFIATMWVNHHFLFSQAQTINNQIIWVNFIWLFVASLLPATTAWLGADIFARPSAILYIINVLLFNLTMAVLRRQVIAKNHIDNMYNLSHQENLSFGINLVTLVITWFFPPFPFVGLVINVIVWLMPHTKESGRSR
;
A
#
# COMPACT_ATOMS: atom_id res chain seq x y z
N MET A 1 4.66 -7.40 -27.36
CA MET A 1 4.09 -6.63 -26.24
C MET A 1 3.08 -7.49 -25.51
N MET A 2 2.99 -7.39 -24.18
CA MET A 2 1.97 -8.11 -23.41
C MET A 2 0.61 -7.40 -23.59
N LYS A 3 -0.47 -8.18 -23.69
CA LYS A 3 -1.84 -7.62 -23.65
C LYS A 3 -2.09 -6.98 -22.30
N LYS A 4 -2.60 -5.76 -22.28
CA LYS A 4 -2.84 -4.99 -21.06
C LYS A 4 -3.78 -5.70 -20.11
N GLU A 5 -4.83 -6.30 -20.64
CA GLU A 5 -5.86 -7.00 -19.89
C GLU A 5 -5.25 -8.19 -19.12
N ARG A 6 -4.28 -8.90 -19.71
CA ARG A 6 -3.59 -10.00 -19.04
C ARG A 6 -2.69 -9.51 -17.90
N PHE A 7 -2.02 -8.37 -18.11
CA PHE A 7 -1.15 -7.76 -17.11
C PHE A 7 -1.94 -7.26 -15.89
N GLU A 8 -3.05 -6.56 -16.14
CA GLU A 8 -3.95 -6.06 -15.09
C GLU A 8 -4.57 -7.24 -14.34
N ALA A 9 -5.16 -8.21 -15.04
CA ALA A 9 -5.78 -9.38 -14.42
C ALA A 9 -4.80 -10.19 -13.54
N PHE A 10 -3.54 -10.32 -13.97
CA PHE A 10 -2.52 -10.98 -13.15
C PHE A 10 -2.22 -10.18 -11.88
N THR A 11 -2.06 -8.86 -11.98
CA THR A 11 -1.78 -7.99 -10.84
C THR A 11 -2.94 -7.99 -9.85
N ASP A 12 -4.17 -7.92 -10.35
CA ASP A 12 -5.39 -7.96 -9.54
C ASP A 12 -5.51 -9.28 -8.78
N ALA A 13 -5.22 -10.41 -9.44
CA ALA A 13 -5.24 -11.72 -8.80
C ALA A 13 -4.22 -11.81 -7.65
N VAL A 14 -3.01 -11.29 -7.84
CA VAL A 14 -1.97 -11.31 -6.79
C VAL A 14 -2.36 -10.41 -5.63
N ILE A 15 -2.86 -9.20 -5.89
CA ILE A 15 -3.31 -8.28 -4.82
C ILE A 15 -4.50 -8.87 -4.06
N ALA A 16 -5.46 -9.51 -4.74
CA ALA A 16 -6.58 -10.18 -4.08
C ALA A 16 -6.10 -11.29 -3.13
N ILE A 17 -5.09 -12.08 -3.51
CA ILE A 17 -4.47 -13.08 -2.63
C ILE A 17 -3.77 -12.42 -1.44
N ILE A 18 -3.06 -11.32 -1.64
CA ILE A 18 -2.39 -10.60 -0.53
C ILE A 18 -3.42 -10.07 0.48
N LEU A 19 -4.53 -9.52 -0.01
CA LEU A 19 -5.62 -9.03 0.85
C LEU A 19 -6.28 -10.16 1.66
N THR A 20 -6.38 -11.37 1.12
CA THR A 20 -6.92 -12.51 1.88
C THR A 20 -5.89 -13.12 2.83
N ILE A 21 -4.60 -13.14 2.49
CA ILE A 21 -3.55 -13.57 3.43
C ILE A 21 -3.51 -12.66 4.67
N LEU A 22 -3.74 -11.35 4.51
CA LEU A 22 -3.80 -10.42 5.64
C LEU A 22 -4.77 -10.85 6.74
N VAL A 23 -5.96 -11.36 6.40
CA VAL A 23 -6.94 -11.82 7.41
C VAL A 23 -6.55 -13.19 7.98
N LEU A 24 -5.83 -14.03 7.23
CA LEU A 24 -5.34 -15.32 7.73
C LEU A 24 -4.27 -15.16 8.82
N GLU A 25 -3.54 -14.03 8.81
CA GLU A 25 -2.56 -13.69 9.85
C GLU A 25 -3.20 -13.17 11.15
N LEU A 26 -4.51 -12.90 11.17
CA LEU A 26 -5.24 -12.50 12.38
C LEU A 26 -5.46 -13.73 13.28
N ARG A 27 -4.70 -13.81 14.38
CA ARG A 27 -4.75 -14.94 15.30
C ARG A 27 -5.77 -14.69 16.41
N LEU A 28 -6.82 -15.50 16.44
CA LEU A 28 -7.81 -15.45 17.51
C LEU A 28 -7.28 -16.16 18.77
N PRO A 29 -7.70 -15.74 19.98
CA PRO A 29 -7.34 -16.42 21.22
C PRO A 29 -7.82 -17.90 21.21
N GLU A 30 -6.89 -18.85 21.34
CA GLU A 30 -7.19 -20.28 21.18
C GLU A 30 -7.94 -20.90 22.37
N HIS A 31 -7.66 -20.43 23.59
CA HIS A 31 -8.16 -21.04 24.82
C HIS A 31 -9.13 -20.16 25.63
N ASN A 32 -9.44 -18.95 25.14
CA ASN A 32 -10.29 -18.00 25.84
C ASN A 32 -11.30 -17.35 24.87
N HIS A 33 -12.55 -17.79 24.95
CA HIS A 33 -13.64 -17.31 24.09
C HIS A 33 -14.46 -16.16 24.72
N SER A 34 -13.93 -15.51 25.76
CA SER A 34 -14.59 -14.34 26.35
C SER A 34 -14.49 -13.11 25.44
N ALA A 35 -15.47 -12.22 25.51
CA ALA A 35 -15.40 -10.92 24.83
C ALA A 35 -14.18 -10.10 25.28
N GLN A 36 -13.73 -10.28 26.53
CA GLN A 36 -12.52 -9.64 27.06
C GLN A 36 -11.25 -10.09 26.32
N ALA A 37 -11.19 -11.34 25.84
CA ALA A 37 -10.05 -11.84 25.08
C ALA A 37 -9.89 -11.12 23.74
N LEU A 38 -10.97 -10.55 23.18
CA LEU A 38 -10.91 -9.75 21.95
C LEU A 38 -10.17 -8.44 22.15
N ILE A 39 -10.15 -7.89 23.38
CA ILE A 39 -9.40 -6.66 23.69
C ILE A 39 -7.90 -6.89 23.50
N ALA A 40 -7.41 -8.09 23.81
CA ALA A 40 -6.00 -8.43 23.66
C ALA A 40 -5.52 -8.44 22.20
N ILE A 41 -6.40 -8.72 21.24
CA ILE A 41 -6.07 -8.76 19.81
C ILE A 41 -6.38 -7.45 19.08
N LEU A 42 -6.90 -6.43 19.76
CA LEU A 42 -7.19 -5.12 19.14
C LEU A 42 -5.99 -4.52 18.39
N PRO A 43 -4.74 -4.58 18.90
CA PRO A 43 -3.58 -4.08 18.17
C PRO A 43 -3.34 -4.81 16.84
N GLN A 44 -3.49 -6.14 16.85
CA GLN A 44 -3.35 -6.98 15.66
C GLN A 44 -4.48 -6.70 14.65
N PHE A 45 -5.71 -6.57 15.15
CA PHE A 45 -6.87 -6.24 14.32
C PHE A 45 -6.76 -4.84 13.70
N ALA A 46 -6.24 -3.87 14.45
CA ALA A 46 -5.97 -2.52 13.95
C ALA A 46 -4.90 -2.54 12.85
N ALA A 47 -3.80 -3.28 13.05
CA ALA A 47 -2.75 -3.46 12.03
C ALA A 47 -3.30 -4.08 10.74
N TYR A 48 -4.13 -5.12 10.89
CA TYR A 48 -4.84 -5.76 9.78
C TYR A 48 -5.70 -4.74 8.99
N ILE A 49 -6.65 -4.06 9.66
CA ILE A 49 -7.58 -3.14 8.98
C ILE A 49 -6.81 -2.02 8.28
N MET A 50 -5.85 -1.41 8.97
CA MET A 50 -5.09 -0.29 8.42
C MET A 50 -4.29 -0.73 7.19
N THR A 51 -3.62 -1.89 7.25
CA THR A 51 -2.87 -2.41 6.10
C THR A 51 -3.80 -2.80 4.95
N PHE A 52 -4.95 -3.41 5.25
CA PHE A 52 -5.95 -3.77 4.23
C PHE A 52 -6.44 -2.53 3.47
N ILE A 53 -6.84 -1.48 4.20
CA ILE A 53 -7.29 -0.21 3.59
C ILE A 53 -6.16 0.41 2.78
N PHE A 54 -4.93 0.42 3.31
CA PHE A 54 -3.77 0.95 2.61
C PHE A 54 -3.50 0.24 1.27
N ILE A 55 -3.47 -1.10 1.26
CA ILE A 55 -3.29 -1.88 0.02
C ILE A 55 -4.45 -1.62 -0.94
N ALA A 56 -5.70 -1.60 -0.46
CA ALA A 56 -6.87 -1.37 -1.29
C ALA A 56 -6.84 0.03 -1.94
N THR A 57 -6.52 1.08 -1.17
CA THR A 57 -6.33 2.43 -1.69
C THR A 57 -5.24 2.48 -2.76
N MET A 58 -4.14 1.75 -2.54
CA MET A 58 -3.04 1.74 -3.50
C MET A 58 -3.34 0.94 -4.75
N TRP A 59 -4.13 -0.13 -4.64
CA TRP A 59 -4.67 -0.84 -5.77
C TRP A 59 -5.61 0.04 -6.61
N VAL A 60 -6.48 0.85 -6.00
CA VAL A 60 -7.32 1.81 -6.74
C VAL A 60 -6.45 2.81 -7.53
N ASN A 61 -5.36 3.27 -6.92
CA ASN A 61 -4.40 4.16 -7.57
C ASN A 61 -3.64 3.49 -8.72
N HIS A 62 -3.30 2.21 -8.58
CA HIS A 62 -2.73 1.38 -9.64
C HIS A 62 -3.72 1.20 -10.80
N HIS A 63 -4.95 0.80 -10.50
CA HIS A 63 -6.01 0.64 -11.49
C HIS A 63 -6.26 1.95 -12.27
N PHE A 64 -6.33 3.09 -11.57
CA PHE A 64 -6.48 4.40 -12.21
C PHE A 64 -5.31 4.76 -13.14
N LEU A 65 -4.07 4.49 -12.72
CA LEU A 65 -2.89 4.69 -13.55
C LEU A 65 -2.96 3.84 -14.83
N PHE A 66 -3.25 2.54 -14.69
CA PHE A 66 -3.26 1.63 -15.83
C PHE A 66 -4.48 1.83 -16.73
N SER A 67 -5.61 2.34 -16.23
CA SER A 67 -6.75 2.77 -17.06
C SER A 67 -6.35 3.79 -18.14
N GLN A 68 -5.34 4.63 -17.87
CA GLN A 68 -4.81 5.63 -18.80
C GLN A 68 -3.64 5.13 -19.66
N ALA A 69 -3.06 3.98 -19.33
CA ALA A 69 -1.96 3.38 -20.09
C ALA A 69 -2.49 2.69 -21.36
N GLN A 70 -1.82 2.93 -22.49
CA GLN A 70 -2.12 2.29 -23.79
C GLN A 70 -1.15 1.14 -24.11
N THR A 71 0.09 1.24 -23.64
CA THR A 71 1.16 0.29 -23.94
C THR A 71 1.90 -0.16 -22.68
N ILE A 72 2.23 -1.45 -22.64
CA ILE A 72 3.02 -2.07 -21.58
C ILE A 72 4.26 -2.71 -22.21
N ASN A 73 5.43 -2.22 -21.82
CA ASN A 73 6.72 -2.75 -22.22
C ASN A 73 7.29 -3.71 -21.14
N ASN A 74 8.41 -4.34 -21.45
CA ASN A 74 9.05 -5.29 -20.53
C ASN A 74 9.50 -4.63 -19.20
N GLN A 75 9.93 -3.38 -19.23
CA GLN A 75 10.38 -2.66 -18.03
C GLN A 75 9.23 -2.46 -17.02
N ILE A 76 8.06 -2.00 -17.49
CA ILE A 76 6.86 -1.84 -16.67
C ILE A 76 6.47 -3.17 -16.02
N ILE A 77 6.57 -4.28 -16.76
CA ILE A 77 6.26 -5.62 -16.24
C ILE A 77 7.17 -5.97 -15.06
N TRP A 78 8.49 -5.82 -15.21
CA TRP A 78 9.43 -6.16 -14.15
C TRP A 78 9.30 -5.25 -12.93
N VAL A 79 9.06 -3.95 -13.11
CA VAL A 79 8.81 -3.05 -11.97
C VAL A 79 7.51 -3.39 -11.25
N ASN A 80 6.47 -3.79 -11.99
CA ASN A 80 5.24 -4.28 -11.38
C ASN A 80 5.48 -5.55 -10.56
N PHE A 81 6.31 -6.48 -11.04
CA PHE A 81 6.69 -7.66 -10.24
C PHE A 81 7.46 -7.30 -8.97
N ILE A 82 8.35 -6.30 -9.03
CA ILE A 82 9.04 -5.80 -7.82
C ILE A 82 8.02 -5.21 -6.84
N TRP A 83 7.07 -4.39 -7.33
CA TRP A 83 6.00 -3.85 -6.50
C TRP A 83 5.13 -4.96 -5.88
N LEU A 84 4.74 -5.97 -6.65
CA LEU A 84 4.00 -7.14 -6.17
C LEU A 84 4.79 -7.96 -5.14
N PHE A 85 6.11 -8.11 -5.33
CA PHE A 85 6.98 -8.78 -4.37
C PHE A 85 6.97 -8.03 -3.03
N VAL A 86 7.19 -6.72 -3.04
CA VAL A 86 7.14 -5.91 -1.81
C VAL A 86 5.74 -5.95 -1.18
N ALA A 87 4.69 -5.88 -1.99
CA ALA A 87 3.31 -6.04 -1.53
C ALA A 87 3.09 -7.37 -0.80
N SER A 88 3.68 -8.47 -1.30
CA SER A 88 3.55 -9.80 -0.71
C SER A 88 4.20 -9.94 0.67
N LEU A 89 5.11 -9.02 1.04
CA LEU A 89 5.72 -8.98 2.37
C LEU A 89 4.83 -8.28 3.40
N LEU A 90 3.86 -7.46 2.96
CA LEU A 90 3.00 -6.68 3.87
C LEU A 90 2.29 -7.57 4.90
N PRO A 91 1.65 -8.70 4.54
CA PRO A 91 0.99 -9.56 5.52
C PRO A 91 1.91 -9.99 6.67
N ALA A 92 3.11 -10.47 6.35
CA ALA A 92 4.07 -10.91 7.36
C ALA A 92 4.52 -9.76 8.28
N THR A 93 4.84 -8.60 7.70
CA THR A 93 5.26 -7.43 8.49
C THR A 93 4.13 -6.86 9.35
N THR A 94 2.88 -6.89 8.86
CA THR A 94 1.69 -6.47 9.59
C THR A 94 1.39 -7.41 10.74
N ALA A 95 1.49 -8.72 10.52
CA ALA A 95 1.31 -9.74 11.56
C ALA A 95 2.32 -9.54 12.70
N TRP A 96 3.59 -9.30 12.35
CA TRP A 96 4.64 -9.11 13.34
C TRP A 96 4.50 -7.80 14.12
N LEU A 97 4.11 -6.70 13.46
CA LEU A 97 3.76 -5.45 14.14
C LEU A 97 2.56 -5.64 15.08
N GLY A 98 1.52 -6.34 14.61
CA GLY A 98 0.30 -6.58 15.36
C GLY A 98 0.49 -7.46 16.60
N ALA A 99 1.48 -8.34 16.60
CA ALA A 99 1.82 -9.22 17.73
C ALA A 99 2.40 -8.45 18.93
N ASP A 100 3.20 -7.41 18.67
CA ASP A 100 3.68 -6.48 19.70
C ASP A 100 3.93 -5.10 19.09
N ILE A 101 3.00 -4.18 19.32
CA ILE A 101 3.06 -2.81 18.80
C ILE A 101 4.09 -1.93 19.50
N PHE A 102 4.66 -2.39 20.62
CA PHE A 102 5.73 -1.68 21.34
C PHE A 102 7.12 -2.21 20.96
N ALA A 103 7.21 -3.31 20.20
CA ALA A 103 8.46 -3.81 19.69
C ALA A 103 9.01 -2.93 18.56
N ARG A 104 10.15 -2.26 18.80
CA ARG A 104 10.83 -1.44 17.79
C ARG A 104 11.16 -2.19 16.50
N PRO A 105 11.74 -3.42 16.53
CA PRO A 105 12.15 -4.10 15.30
C PRO A 105 10.98 -4.40 14.35
N SER A 106 9.84 -4.85 14.88
CA SER A 106 8.65 -5.14 14.07
C SER A 106 8.08 -3.86 13.45
N ALA A 107 7.99 -2.79 14.24
CA ALA A 107 7.52 -1.49 13.77
C ALA A 107 8.42 -0.87 12.69
N ILE A 108 9.75 -0.96 12.86
CA ILE A 108 10.73 -0.48 11.88
C ILE A 108 10.65 -1.32 10.59
N LEU A 109 10.55 -2.65 10.69
CA LEU A 109 10.44 -3.48 9.49
C LEU A 109 9.16 -3.19 8.71
N TYR A 110 8.04 -3.00 9.41
CA TYR A 110 6.76 -2.63 8.79
C TYR A 110 6.87 -1.31 8.02
N ILE A 111 7.41 -0.24 8.63
CA ILE A 111 7.52 1.05 7.94
C ILE A 111 8.53 1.01 6.78
N ILE A 112 9.61 0.22 6.88
CA ILE A 112 10.53 -0.02 5.75
C ILE A 112 9.78 -0.69 4.60
N ASN A 113 8.95 -1.69 4.89
CA ASN A 113 8.16 -2.36 3.87
C ASN A 113 7.16 -1.42 3.18
N VAL A 114 6.45 -0.59 3.96
CA VAL A 114 5.57 0.48 3.43
C VAL A 114 6.35 1.50 2.58
N LEU A 115 7.55 1.91 3.01
CA LEU A 115 8.43 2.80 2.23
C LEU A 115 8.82 2.19 0.89
N LEU A 116 9.24 0.92 0.88
CA LEU A 116 9.59 0.19 -0.34
C LEU A 116 8.38 0.03 -1.25
N PHE A 117 7.20 -0.21 -0.68
CA PHE A 117 5.95 -0.35 -1.43
C PHE A 117 5.59 0.96 -2.15
N ASN A 118 5.65 2.09 -1.44
CA ASN A 118 5.41 3.41 -2.05
C ASN A 118 6.51 3.77 -3.06
N LEU A 119 7.78 3.43 -2.78
CA LEU A 119 8.90 3.67 -3.69
C LEU A 119 8.72 2.94 -5.01
N THR A 120 8.44 1.64 -4.94
CA THR A 120 8.25 0.80 -6.13
C THR A 120 7.01 1.20 -6.93
N MET A 121 5.94 1.63 -6.26
CA MET A 121 4.76 2.23 -6.92
C MET A 121 5.11 3.53 -7.65
N ALA A 122 5.89 4.42 -7.05
CA ALA A 122 6.33 5.66 -7.68
C ALA A 122 7.23 5.40 -8.90
N VAL A 123 8.14 4.42 -8.81
CA VAL A 123 8.95 3.99 -9.97
C VAL A 123 8.06 3.43 -11.08
N LEU A 124 7.08 2.57 -10.74
CA LEU A 124 6.12 2.02 -11.69
C LEU A 124 5.35 3.13 -12.40
N ARG A 125 4.83 4.09 -11.63
CA ARG A 125 4.10 5.24 -12.14
C ARG A 125 4.94 6.05 -13.12
N ARG A 126 6.18 6.38 -12.76
CA ARG A 126 7.11 7.13 -13.63
C ARG A 126 7.36 6.41 -14.95
N GLN A 127 7.54 5.08 -14.92
CA GLN A 127 7.73 4.31 -16.16
C GLN A 127 6.49 4.28 -17.03
N VAL A 128 5.31 4.11 -16.44
CA VAL A 128 4.04 4.11 -17.18
C VAL A 128 3.78 5.47 -17.82
N ILE A 129 3.97 6.57 -17.07
CA ILE A 129 3.79 7.95 -17.56
C ILE A 129 4.76 8.23 -18.71
N ALA A 130 6.06 7.97 -18.51
CA ALA A 130 7.08 8.22 -19.52
C ALA A 130 6.83 7.42 -20.80
N LYS A 131 6.34 6.18 -20.67
CA LYS A 131 6.09 5.32 -21.85
C LYS A 131 4.83 5.71 -22.61
N ASN A 132 3.79 6.17 -21.92
CA ASN A 132 2.48 6.46 -22.50
C ASN A 132 2.22 7.94 -22.75
N HIS A 133 3.18 8.82 -22.43
CA HIS A 133 3.07 10.28 -22.58
C HIS A 133 1.78 10.81 -21.94
N ILE A 134 1.50 10.37 -20.72
CA ILE A 134 0.30 10.78 -19.97
C ILE A 134 0.53 12.20 -19.46
N ASP A 135 -0.09 13.17 -20.11
CA ASP A 135 -0.07 14.57 -19.68
C ASP A 135 -1.00 14.79 -18.47
N ASN A 136 -0.63 15.74 -17.60
CA ASN A 136 -1.46 16.26 -16.50
C ASN A 136 -1.59 15.38 -15.23
N MET A 137 -0.46 15.01 -14.61
CA MET A 137 -0.42 14.28 -13.32
C MET A 137 0.36 14.99 -12.19
N TYR A 138 0.47 16.33 -12.21
CA TYR A 138 1.19 17.10 -11.18
C TYR A 138 0.78 16.73 -9.74
N ASN A 139 -0.52 16.56 -9.51
CA ASN A 139 -1.07 16.21 -8.19
C ASN A 139 -0.55 14.87 -7.67
N LEU A 140 -0.26 13.90 -8.53
CA LEU A 140 0.22 12.57 -8.12
C LEU A 140 1.67 12.61 -7.65
N SER A 141 2.54 13.34 -8.33
CA SER A 141 3.93 13.48 -7.87
C SER A 141 4.00 14.23 -6.54
N HIS A 142 3.10 15.20 -6.30
CA HIS A 142 3.02 15.89 -5.02
C HIS A 142 2.53 14.95 -3.90
N GLN A 143 1.47 14.17 -4.14
CA GLN A 143 0.98 13.16 -3.20
C GLN A 143 2.05 12.11 -2.87
N GLU A 144 2.82 11.65 -3.85
CA GLU A 144 3.94 10.73 -3.65
C GLU A 144 5.02 11.35 -2.76
N ASN A 145 5.48 12.57 -3.07
CA ASN A 145 6.50 13.25 -2.28
C ASN A 145 6.03 13.51 -0.84
N LEU A 146 4.75 13.87 -0.65
CA LEU A 146 4.14 14.03 0.66
C LEU A 146 4.10 12.71 1.41
N SER A 147 3.67 11.63 0.75
CA SER A 147 3.65 10.26 1.29
C SER A 147 5.04 9.77 1.72
N PHE A 148 6.08 10.04 0.90
CA PHE A 148 7.47 9.74 1.26
C PHE A 148 7.92 10.55 2.48
N GLY A 149 7.63 11.85 2.52
CA GLY A 149 7.93 12.70 3.67
C GLY A 149 7.27 12.18 4.95
N ILE A 150 5.99 11.84 4.89
CA ILE A 150 5.24 11.25 6.01
C ILE A 150 5.89 9.94 6.46
N ASN A 151 6.24 9.05 5.53
CA ASN A 151 6.85 7.77 5.87
C ASN A 151 8.25 7.93 6.50
N LEU A 152 9.06 8.88 6.04
CA LEU A 152 10.36 9.16 6.63
C LEU A 152 10.22 9.74 8.05
N VAL A 153 9.30 10.69 8.24
CA VAL A 153 8.96 11.20 9.57
C VAL A 153 8.43 10.09 10.47
N THR A 154 7.57 9.22 9.93
CA THR A 154 7.03 8.06 10.64
C THR A 154 8.14 7.13 11.08
N LEU A 155 9.11 6.82 10.21
CA LEU A 155 10.27 6.00 10.54
C LEU A 155 11.09 6.59 11.69
N VAL A 156 11.37 7.91 11.65
CA VAL A 156 12.11 8.59 12.72
C VAL A 156 11.34 8.56 14.03
N ILE A 157 10.03 8.85 14.02
CA ILE A 157 9.23 8.85 15.26
C ILE A 157 9.07 7.42 15.80
N THR A 158 8.90 6.42 14.92
CA THR A 158 8.78 4.99 15.29
C THR A 158 10.00 4.51 16.08
N TRP A 159 11.18 5.05 15.79
CA TRP A 159 12.39 4.74 16.57
C TRP A 159 12.24 5.07 18.06
N PHE A 160 11.51 6.13 18.40
CA PHE A 160 11.27 6.57 19.78
C PHE A 160 9.92 6.10 20.32
N PHE A 161 8.92 5.95 19.46
CA PHE A 161 7.55 5.59 19.79
C PHE A 161 7.01 4.53 18.81
N PRO A 162 7.21 3.22 19.10
CA PRO A 162 6.95 2.13 18.15
C PRO A 162 5.51 2.01 17.62
N PRO A 163 4.45 2.39 18.35
CA PRO A 163 3.08 2.38 17.81
C PRO A 163 2.81 3.44 16.72
N PHE A 164 3.74 4.36 16.44
CA PHE A 164 3.53 5.46 15.50
C PHE A 164 3.18 5.08 14.04
N PRO A 165 3.58 3.91 13.48
CA PRO A 165 3.21 3.53 12.12
C PRO A 165 1.69 3.53 11.85
N PHE A 166 0.86 3.31 12.87
CA PHE A 166 -0.60 3.42 12.71
C PHE A 166 -1.04 4.82 12.29
N VAL A 167 -0.49 5.84 12.96
CA VAL A 167 -0.80 7.25 12.65
C VAL A 167 -0.26 7.61 11.27
N GLY A 168 1.00 7.25 10.99
CA GLY A 168 1.61 7.49 9.68
C GLY A 168 0.83 6.85 8.54
N LEU A 169 0.32 5.63 8.73
CA LEU A 169 -0.46 4.93 7.70
C LEU A 169 -1.83 5.58 7.47
N VAL A 170 -2.53 6.00 8.53
CA VAL A 170 -3.82 6.72 8.40
C VAL A 170 -3.64 8.00 7.60
N ILE A 171 -2.60 8.78 7.88
CA ILE A 171 -2.31 10.02 7.12
C ILE A 171 -2.01 9.67 5.66
N ASN A 172 -1.22 8.63 5.39
CA ASN A 172 -0.96 8.16 4.03
C ASN A 172 -2.25 7.79 3.29
N VAL A 173 -3.13 7.00 3.92
CA VAL A 173 -4.41 6.63 3.33
C VAL A 173 -5.24 7.86 2.99
N ILE A 174 -5.29 8.86 3.88
CA ILE A 174 -6.00 10.12 3.61
C ILE A 174 -5.40 10.86 2.41
N VAL A 175 -4.06 10.95 2.33
CA VAL A 175 -3.36 11.58 1.20
C VAL A 175 -3.74 10.92 -0.14
N TRP A 176 -3.85 9.59 -0.15
CA TRP A 176 -4.14 8.81 -1.34
C TRP A 176 -5.63 8.61 -1.64
N LEU A 177 -6.52 8.89 -0.68
CA LEU A 177 -7.98 8.90 -0.88
C LEU A 177 -8.49 10.16 -1.57
N MET A 178 -7.70 11.24 -1.59
CA MET A 178 -8.08 12.48 -2.26
C MET A 178 -8.36 12.20 -3.75
N PRO A 179 -9.58 12.49 -4.25
CA PRO A 179 -9.98 12.10 -5.58
C PRO A 179 -9.09 12.74 -6.65
N HIS A 180 -8.69 11.93 -7.63
CA HIS A 180 -8.03 12.38 -8.85
C HIS A 180 -9.05 13.17 -9.68
N THR A 181 -9.12 14.48 -9.46
CA THR A 181 -10.09 15.33 -10.15
C THR A 181 -9.79 15.30 -11.65
N LYS A 182 -10.75 14.77 -12.44
CA LYS A 182 -10.89 15.14 -13.84
C LYS A 182 -11.33 16.60 -13.90
N GLU A 183 -10.40 17.54 -13.87
CA GLU A 183 -10.69 18.85 -14.46
C GLU A 183 -10.61 18.72 -15.98
N SER A 184 -11.76 18.41 -16.61
CA SER A 184 -12.23 19.06 -17.85
C SER A 184 -13.34 18.25 -18.50
N GLY A 185 -14.57 18.41 -18.02
CA GLY A 185 -15.76 18.20 -18.82
C GLY A 185 -16.32 19.54 -19.26
N ARG A 186 -15.60 20.25 -20.15
CA ARG A 186 -16.21 21.33 -20.94
C ARG A 186 -17.38 20.70 -21.69
N SER A 187 -18.59 21.17 -21.39
CA SER A 187 -19.75 21.03 -22.27
C SER A 187 -19.35 21.46 -23.69
N ARG A 188 -19.35 20.51 -24.62
CA ARG A 188 -19.54 20.76 -26.04
C ARG A 188 -20.51 19.71 -26.55
#